data_AF-A0A3P7MSK7-F1
#
_entry.id   AF-A0A3P7MSK7-F1
#
_cell.length_a   1.000
_cell.length_b   1.000
_cell.length_c   1.000
_cell.angle_alpha   90.00
_cell.angle_beta   90.00
_cell.angle_gamma   90.00
#
_symmetry.space_group_name_H-M   'P 1'
#
loop_
_entity.id
_entity.type
_entity.pdbx_description
1 polymer ?
#
loop_
_entity_poly.entity_id
_entity_poly.type
_entity_poly.pdbx_seq_one_letter_code
_entity_poly.pdbx_strand_id
1 'polypeptide(L)'
;MEIFFRTFWHSIVSPKARLTNPAIKVTTEIRNDRRPPFFIATLDTGKKLHFNTDNMPAMDLIMRFNKLLGNPELGKSGTRPRPKL
;
A
#
# COMPACT_ATOMS: atom_id res chain seq x y z
N MET A 1 -13.65 -2.96 13.94
CA MET A 1 -13.48 -3.07 12.47
C MET A 1 -12.40 -2.14 11.90
N GLU A 2 -11.80 -1.22 12.68
CA GLU A 2 -10.87 -0.19 12.18
C GLU A 2 -9.37 -0.57 12.15
N ILE A 3 -8.99 -1.71 12.75
CA ILE A 3 -7.57 -2.08 12.95
C ILE A 3 -6.87 -2.38 11.61
N PHE A 4 -7.62 -2.89 10.62
CA PHE A 4 -7.06 -3.39 9.36
C PHE A 4 -6.37 -2.31 8.52
N PHE A 5 -6.95 -1.10 8.43
CA PHE A 5 -6.38 -0.02 7.62
C PHE A 5 -5.03 0.46 8.19
N ARG A 6 -4.90 0.48 9.52
CA ARG A 6 -3.66 0.85 10.20
C ARG A 6 -2.54 -0.18 9.93
N THR A 7 -2.87 -1.46 9.88
CA THR A 7 -1.91 -2.52 9.52
C THR A 7 -1.42 -2.38 8.08
N PHE A 8 -2.32 -2.09 7.15
CA PHE A 8 -1.98 -1.79 5.76
C PHE A 8 -1.06 -0.58 5.65
N TRP A 9 -1.44 0.53 6.30
CA TRP A 9 -0.64 1.74 6.36
C TRP A 9 0.78 1.45 6.84
N HIS A 10 0.91 0.76 7.98
CA HIS A 10 2.21 0.39 8.56
C HIS A 10 3.08 -0.43 7.59
N SER A 11 2.46 -1.27 6.77
CA SER A 11 3.16 -2.09 5.77
C SER A 11 3.73 -1.25 4.62
N ILE A 12 2.98 -0.25 4.14
CA ILE A 12 3.41 0.65 3.05
C ILE A 12 4.52 1.61 3.50
N VAL A 13 4.43 2.16 4.71
CA VAL A 13 5.49 3.06 5.21
C VAL A 13 6.72 2.33 5.72
N SER A 14 6.67 0.99 5.78
CA SER A 14 7.81 0.21 6.24
C SER A 14 9.08 0.57 5.44
N PRO A 15 10.26 0.61 6.09
CA PRO A 15 11.50 0.93 5.41
C PRO A 15 11.75 0.04 4.19
N LYS A 16 11.38 -1.24 4.27
CA LYS A 16 11.50 -2.20 3.17
C LYS A 16 10.68 -1.80 1.94
N ALA A 17 9.45 -1.33 2.13
CA ALA A 17 8.61 -0.85 1.04
C ALA A 17 9.16 0.46 0.46
N ARG A 18 9.58 1.41 1.30
CA ARG A 18 10.16 2.69 0.85
C ARG A 18 11.47 2.54 0.07
N LEU A 19 12.29 1.55 0.41
CA LEU A 19 13.51 1.23 -0.35
C LEU A 19 13.22 0.79 -1.79
N THR A 20 11.99 0.35 -2.11
CA THR A 20 11.63 -0.02 -3.49
C THR A 20 11.53 1.17 -4.42
N ASN A 21 11.13 2.33 -3.89
CA ASN A 21 11.01 3.56 -4.63
C ASN A 21 11.20 4.75 -3.66
N PRO A 22 12.42 5.29 -3.53
CA PRO A 22 12.70 6.41 -2.64
C PRO A 22 11.93 7.69 -2.99
N ALA A 23 11.52 7.86 -4.24
CA ALA A 23 10.77 9.02 -4.71
C ALA A 23 9.27 8.94 -4.38
N ILE A 24 8.78 7.79 -3.89
CA ILE A 24 7.36 7.64 -3.59
C ILE A 24 6.97 8.52 -2.39
N LYS A 25 6.05 9.45 -2.63
CA LYS A 25 5.48 10.29 -1.58
C LYS A 25 4.27 9.57 -0.98
N VAL A 26 4.36 9.24 0.30
CA VAL A 26 3.24 8.65 1.04
C VAL A 26 2.73 9.68 2.05
N THR A 27 1.47 10.08 1.93
CA THR A 27 0.80 11.04 2.82
C THR A 27 -0.37 10.39 3.55
N THR A 28 -0.59 10.79 4.80
CA THR A 28 -1.72 10.33 5.61
C THR A 28 -2.55 11.52 6.06
N GLU A 29 -3.86 11.35 6.04
CA GLU A 29 -4.80 12.29 6.62
C GLU A 29 -5.70 11.52 7.60
N ILE A 30 -5.81 12.03 8.83
CA ILE A 30 -6.69 11.46 9.84
C ILE A 30 -7.98 12.27 9.82
N ARG A 31 -9.11 11.59 9.59
CA ARG A 31 -10.44 12.19 9.49
C ARG A 31 -11.34 11.67 10.61
N ASN A 32 -12.24 12.51 11.10
CA ASN A 32 -13.31 12.14 12.02
C ASN A 32 -14.68 12.52 11.42
N ASP A 33 -14.95 12.00 10.23
CA ASP A 33 -16.16 12.31 9.43
C ASP A 33 -17.16 11.13 9.40
N ARG A 34 -16.92 10.10 10.23
CA ARG A 34 -17.68 8.84 10.29
C ARG A 34 -17.75 8.09 8.95
N ARG A 35 -16.86 8.41 8.01
CA ARG A 35 -16.78 7.68 6.74
C ARG A 35 -15.77 6.55 6.86
N PRO A 36 -15.94 5.47 6.07
CA PRO A 36 -14.94 4.42 6.01
C PRO A 36 -13.58 5.00 5.59
N PRO A 37 -12.47 4.48 6.13
CA PRO A 37 -11.16 4.82 5.62
C PRO A 37 -11.03 4.40 4.15
N PHE A 38 -10.17 5.09 3.43
CA PHE A 38 -9.92 4.82 2.02
C PHE A 38 -8.46 5.08 1.69
N PHE A 39 -7.98 4.43 0.63
CA PHE A 39 -6.62 4.57 0.14
C PHE A 39 -6.63 5.04 -1.31
N ILE A 40 -5.78 6.02 -1.62
CA ILE A 40 -5.60 6.54 -2.98
C ILE A 40 -4.15 6.33 -3.39
N ALA A 41 -3.94 5.70 -4.55
CA ALA A 41 -2.64 5.61 -5.20
C ALA A 41 -2.68 6.32 -6.55
N THR A 42 -1.75 7.25 -6.77
CA THR A 42 -1.53 7.84 -8.08
C THR A 42 -0.34 7.15 -8.72
N LEU A 43 -0.56 6.49 -9.85
CA LEU A 43 0.47 5.78 -10.61
C LEU A 43 1.20 6.76 -11.53
N ASP A 44 2.42 6.40 -11.91
CA ASP A 44 3.24 7.11 -12.91
C ASP A 44 2.54 7.25 -14.28
N THR A 45 1.69 6.29 -14.64
CA THR A 45 0.81 6.32 -15.81
C THR A 45 -0.27 7.42 -15.77
N GLY A 46 -0.37 8.18 -14.67
CA GLY A 46 -1.41 9.19 -14.45
C GLY A 46 -2.74 8.61 -13.95
N LYS A 47 -2.87 7.27 -13.86
CA LYS A 47 -4.05 6.62 -13.30
C LYS A 47 -4.13 6.82 -11.79
N LYS A 48 -5.34 7.10 -11.29
CA LYS A 48 -5.64 7.17 -9.86
C LYS A 48 -6.47 5.95 -9.47
N LEU A 49 -5.95 5.18 -8.53
CA LEU A 49 -6.65 4.04 -7.92
C LEU A 49 -7.26 4.50 -6.60
N HIS A 50 -8.56 4.28 -6.43
CA HIS A 50 -9.26 4.56 -5.19
C HIS A 50 -9.78 3.25 -4.61
N PHE A 51 -9.34 2.92 -3.40
CA PHE A 51 -9.74 1.72 -2.68
C PHE A 51 -10.60 2.11 -1.49
N ASN A 52 -11.89 1.81 -1.58
CA ASN A 52 -12.77 1.82 -0.42
C ASN A 52 -12.48 0.57 0.40
N THR A 53 -12.19 0.74 1.70
CA THR A 53 -11.80 -0.40 2.55
C THR A 53 -12.95 -0.91 3.40
N ASP A 54 -14.19 -0.59 3.03
CA ASP A 54 -15.38 -1.04 3.74
C ASP A 54 -15.49 -2.57 3.64
N ASN A 55 -15.50 -3.25 4.78
CA ASN A 55 -15.45 -4.72 4.91
C ASN A 55 -14.26 -5.43 4.25
N MET A 56 -13.16 -4.74 3.91
CA MET A 56 -11.99 -5.37 3.28
C MET A 56 -10.86 -5.60 4.29
N PRO A 57 -10.43 -6.86 4.52
CA PRO A 57 -9.24 -7.17 5.30
C PRO A 57 -7.99 -6.52 4.70
N ALA A 58 -7.02 -6.18 5.56
CA ALA A 58 -5.76 -5.55 5.14
C ALA A 58 -5.01 -6.39 4.08
N MET A 59 -5.05 -7.71 4.20
CA MET A 59 -4.37 -8.61 3.29
C MET A 59 -4.94 -8.56 1.87
N ASP A 60 -6.26 -8.55 1.73
CA ASP A 60 -6.93 -8.45 0.44
C ASP A 60 -6.59 -7.14 -0.26
N LEU A 61 -6.48 -6.05 0.52
CA LEU A 61 -6.07 -4.75 0.01
C LEU A 61 -4.62 -4.78 -0.51
N ILE A 62 -3.70 -5.43 0.22
CA ILE A 62 -2.30 -5.63 -0.21
C ILE A 62 -2.24 -6.45 -1.49
N MET A 63 -2.97 -7.57 -1.56
CA MET A 63 -3.00 -8.45 -2.73
C MET A 63 -3.53 -7.73 -3.96
N ARG A 64 -4.65 -7.01 -3.83
CA ARG A 64 -5.24 -6.22 -4.93
C ARG A 64 -4.31 -5.11 -5.38
N PHE A 65 -3.68 -4.41 -4.44
CA PHE A 65 -2.71 -3.37 -4.77
C PHE A 65 -1.51 -3.93 -5.51
N ASN A 66 -0.93 -5.03 -5.03
CA ASN A 66 0.19 -5.70 -5.69
C ASN A 66 -0.18 -6.17 -7.10
N LYS A 67 -1.35 -6.80 -7.28
CA LYS A 67 -1.86 -7.22 -8.59
C LYS A 67 -1.94 -6.05 -9.57
N LEU A 68 -2.45 -4.90 -9.13
CA LEU A 68 -2.58 -3.71 -9.97
C LEU A 68 -1.23 -3.07 -10.32
N LEU A 69 -0.22 -3.26 -9.48
CA LEU A 69 1.16 -2.88 -9.76
C LEU A 69 1.93 -3.92 -10.60
N GLY A 70 1.32 -5.05 -10.94
CA GLY A 70 1.99 -6.17 -11.61
C GLY A 70 2.96 -6.95 -10.70
N ASN A 71 2.91 -6.72 -9.38
CA ASN A 71 3.71 -7.44 -8.40
C ASN A 71 3.04 -8.77 -8.01
N PRO A 72 3.80 -9.78 -7.56
CA PRO A 72 3.25 -11.01 -7.02
C PRO A 72 2.29 -10.73 -5.86
N GLU A 73 1.11 -11.33 -5.87
CA GLU A 73 0.07 -11.13 -4.83
C GLU A 73 0.57 -11.59 -3.45
N LEU A 74 1.42 -12.62 -3.39
CA LEU A 74 2.00 -13.20 -2.18
C LEU A 74 3.50 -13.51 -2.36
N GLY A 75 4.32 -13.15 -1.36
CA GLY A 75 5.52 -13.90 -0.96
C GLY A 75 6.64 -14.18 -1.98
N LYS A 76 6.66 -13.59 -3.18
CA LYS A 76 7.66 -13.90 -4.22
C LYS A 76 8.53 -12.71 -4.64
N SER A 77 8.78 -11.75 -3.75
CA SER A 77 9.97 -10.92 -3.95
C SER A 77 11.17 -11.81 -3.61
N GLY A 78 11.79 -12.44 -4.60
CA GLY A 78 13.05 -13.17 -4.43
C GLY A 78 14.10 -12.34 -3.70
N THR A 79 15.20 -12.97 -3.28
CA THR A 79 16.33 -12.31 -2.60
C THR A 79 16.79 -11.10 -3.42
N ARG A 80 16.46 -9.90 -2.93
CA ARG A 80 16.83 -8.66 -3.63
C ARG A 80 18.34 -8.45 -3.46
N PRO A 81 19.09 -8.18 -4.54
CA PRO A 81 20.49 -7.80 -4.43
C PRO A 81 20.60 -6.59 -3.51
N ARG A 82 21.35 -6.72 -2.41
CA ARG A 82 21.70 -5.56 -1.59
C ARG A 82 22.63 -4.67 -2.41
N PRO A 83 22.44 -3.35 -2.44
CA PRO A 83 23.45 -2.44 -2.97
C PRO A 83 24.75 -2.74 -2.23
N LYS A 84 25.84 -3.02 -2.95
CA LYS A 84 27.15 -3.08 -2.33
C LYS A 84 27.45 -1.68 -1.81
N LEU A 85 27.77 -1.60 -0.51
CA LEU A 85 28.36 -0.39 0.09
C LEU A 85 29.67 -0.05 -0.63
#